data_AF-A0A096DWA4-F1
#
_entry.id   AF-A0A096DWA4-F1
#
_cell.length_a   1.000
_cell.length_b   1.000
_cell.length_c   1.000
_cell.angle_alpha   90.00
_cell.angle_beta   90.00
_cell.angle_gamma   90.00
#
_symmetry.space_group_name_H-M   'P 1'
#
loop_
_entity.id
_entity.type
_entity.pdbx_description
1 polymer ?
#
loop_
_entity_poly.entity_id
_entity_poly.type
_entity_poly.pdbx_seq_one_letter_code
_entity_poly.pdbx_strand_id
1 'polypeptide(L)'
;MKKLNKVAMLFASAALVTAAGAQVKAADGGKTIDNWQNGTSELVWKNGTNELCWRDANWTPATAAVDCDGALKAQVAAPAPAVVPPAPVAPQPAVASKVTYSADAFFDFDKSVLKPAGKAKLDDLTGKIKDINLEVIIAVGHTDSVGSDAYNQKLSVRRAEAVKAYLVSKGIEKSRVYTEGKGEKQPVADNKTAAGRAQNRRVEIEVVGTKAAQ
;
A
#
# COMPACT_ATOMS: atom_id res chain seq x y z
N MET A 1 44.30 32.36 61.48
CA MET A 1 42.99 32.67 60.88
C MET A 1 42.48 31.44 60.13
N LYS A 2 41.29 30.91 60.52
CA LYS A 2 40.37 30.02 59.76
C LYS A 2 40.90 28.61 59.35
N LYS A 3 40.22 27.45 59.49
CA LYS A 3 38.87 27.06 59.92
C LYS A 3 38.77 25.51 60.03
N LEU A 4 38.17 25.04 61.13
CA LEU A 4 37.26 23.91 61.39
C LEU A 4 37.32 22.52 60.68
N ASN A 5 37.47 21.51 61.58
CA ASN A 5 36.87 20.17 61.72
C ASN A 5 35.75 19.65 60.79
N LYS A 6 35.83 18.36 60.47
CA LYS A 6 34.68 17.44 60.30
C LYS A 6 34.99 16.07 60.93
N VAL A 7 34.26 15.75 62.01
CA VAL A 7 34.14 14.40 62.61
C VAL A 7 32.89 13.77 62.01
N ALA A 8 33.00 12.54 61.47
CA ALA A 8 31.88 11.78 60.93
C ALA A 8 31.27 10.88 62.01
N MET A 9 29.97 11.03 62.29
CA MET A 9 29.19 10.10 63.10
C MET A 9 28.63 8.98 62.22
N LEU A 10 28.88 7.73 62.62
CA LEU A 10 28.21 6.52 62.15
C LEU A 10 27.00 6.24 63.05
N PHE A 11 25.79 6.19 62.48
CA PHE A 11 24.62 5.60 63.14
C PHE A 11 24.21 4.36 62.37
N ALA A 12 24.26 3.20 63.04
CA ALA A 12 23.79 1.92 62.54
C ALA A 12 22.24 1.90 62.56
N SER A 13 21.62 1.52 61.46
CA SER A 13 20.19 1.25 61.38
C SER A 13 19.99 -0.27 61.23
N ALA A 14 19.45 -0.91 62.26
CA ALA A 14 18.97 -2.29 62.18
C ALA A 14 17.58 -2.29 61.51
N ALA A 15 17.44 -2.96 60.37
CA ALA A 15 16.16 -3.13 59.70
C ALA A 15 15.41 -4.34 60.30
N LEU A 16 14.23 -4.10 60.90
CA LEU A 16 13.25 -5.15 61.17
C LEU A 16 12.65 -5.60 59.84
N VAL A 17 12.76 -6.90 59.53
CA VAL A 17 12.06 -7.53 58.42
C VAL A 17 10.66 -7.93 58.90
N THR A 18 9.64 -7.20 58.48
CA THR A 18 8.25 -7.68 58.55
C THR A 18 8.02 -8.68 57.42
N ALA A 19 7.69 -9.92 57.76
CA ALA A 19 7.19 -10.89 56.78
C ALA A 19 5.79 -10.43 56.33
N ALA A 20 5.71 -9.71 55.22
CA ALA A 20 4.44 -9.45 54.56
C ALA A 20 3.88 -10.80 54.07
N GLY A 21 2.73 -11.22 54.60
CA GLY A 21 1.97 -12.34 54.05
C GLY A 21 1.69 -12.10 52.57
N ALA A 22 1.88 -13.11 51.73
CA ALA A 22 1.65 -12.98 50.30
C ALA A 22 0.13 -12.88 50.06
N GLN A 23 -0.36 -11.69 49.71
CA GLN A 23 -1.76 -11.49 49.32
C GLN A 23 -2.05 -12.24 48.01
N VAL A 24 -3.29 -12.70 47.84
CA VAL A 24 -3.75 -13.32 46.59
C VAL A 24 -3.55 -12.33 45.44
N LYS A 25 -3.17 -12.83 44.26
CA LYS A 25 -2.94 -12.02 43.05
C LYS A 25 -4.00 -12.31 41.99
N ALA A 26 -4.45 -11.26 41.30
CA ALA A 26 -5.26 -11.39 40.10
C ALA A 26 -4.45 -12.01 38.95
N ALA A 27 -5.11 -12.82 38.14
CA ALA A 27 -4.49 -13.58 37.05
C ALA A 27 -3.98 -12.68 35.92
N ASP A 28 -4.63 -11.53 35.71
CA ASP A 28 -4.25 -10.50 34.74
C ASP A 28 -3.17 -9.53 35.26
N GLY A 29 -2.71 -9.70 36.51
CA GLY A 29 -1.79 -8.77 37.16
C GLY A 29 -2.43 -7.49 37.67
N GLY A 30 -3.77 -7.39 37.60
CA GLY A 30 -4.58 -6.33 38.17
C GLY A 30 -4.62 -6.34 39.70
N LYS A 31 -5.27 -5.33 40.28
CA LYS A 31 -5.42 -5.17 41.74
C LYS A 31 -6.74 -5.71 42.29
N THR A 32 -7.68 -6.05 41.42
CA THR A 32 -9.04 -6.49 41.80
C THR A 32 -9.15 -7.99 41.68
N ILE A 33 -9.69 -8.63 42.72
CA ILE A 33 -9.95 -10.08 42.76
C ILE A 33 -11.39 -10.27 43.21
N ASP A 34 -12.23 -10.77 42.31
CA ASP A 34 -13.66 -10.96 42.53
C ASP A 34 -13.97 -12.41 42.98
N ASN A 35 -12.93 -13.11 43.46
CA ASN A 35 -13.08 -14.36 44.20
C ASN A 35 -13.29 -14.07 45.68
N TRP A 36 -14.18 -14.85 46.32
CA TRP A 36 -14.38 -14.74 47.77
C TRP A 36 -13.10 -15.11 48.51
N GLN A 37 -12.68 -14.24 49.44
CA GLN A 37 -11.43 -14.36 50.18
C GLN A 37 -11.67 -14.43 51.69
N ASN A 38 -10.67 -14.93 52.43
CA ASN A 38 -10.67 -14.83 53.88
C ASN A 38 -10.55 -13.35 54.32
N GLY A 39 -10.75 -13.07 55.61
CA GLY A 39 -10.72 -11.69 56.13
C GLY A 39 -9.38 -10.94 55.96
N THR A 40 -8.31 -11.65 55.59
CA THR A 40 -6.97 -11.07 55.34
C THR A 40 -6.59 -10.97 53.86
N SER A 41 -7.44 -11.44 52.93
CA SER A 41 -7.15 -11.50 51.49
C SER A 41 -5.88 -12.30 51.14
N GLU A 42 -5.55 -13.29 51.96
CA GLU A 42 -4.40 -14.18 51.78
C GLU A 42 -4.81 -15.53 51.16
N LEU A 43 -6.10 -15.89 51.27
CA LEU A 43 -6.62 -17.15 50.76
C LEU A 43 -7.96 -16.96 50.06
N VAL A 44 -8.15 -17.67 48.94
CA VAL A 44 -9.43 -17.77 48.23
C VAL A 44 -10.21 -18.98 48.73
N TRP A 45 -11.49 -18.80 49.00
CA TRP A 45 -12.38 -19.88 49.40
C TRP A 45 -12.63 -20.83 48.23
N LYS A 46 -12.53 -22.14 48.49
CA LYS A 46 -12.77 -23.20 47.49
C LYS A 46 -13.95 -24.09 47.88
N ASN A 47 -14.47 -24.85 46.92
CA ASN A 47 -15.47 -25.88 47.16
C ASN A 47 -14.89 -27.04 48.00
N GLY A 48 -15.73 -27.97 48.46
CA GLY A 48 -15.30 -29.07 49.33
C GLY A 48 -14.25 -30.02 48.72
N THR A 49 -14.07 -30.01 47.40
CA THR A 49 -13.03 -30.79 46.70
C THR A 49 -11.75 -30.00 46.43
N ASN A 50 -11.70 -28.71 46.77
CA ASN A 50 -10.60 -27.78 46.49
C ASN A 50 -10.31 -27.54 45.00
N GLU A 51 -11.22 -27.91 44.12
CA GLU A 51 -11.04 -27.83 42.66
C GLU A 51 -11.59 -26.52 42.07
N LEU A 52 -12.60 -25.93 42.71
CA LEU A 52 -13.27 -24.72 42.24
C LEU A 52 -13.22 -23.62 43.29
N CYS A 53 -12.90 -22.41 42.88
CA CYS A 53 -12.89 -21.22 43.72
C CYS A 53 -14.25 -20.52 43.70
N TRP A 54 -14.68 -20.04 44.86
CA TRP A 54 -15.91 -19.26 44.97
C TRP A 54 -15.73 -17.85 44.37
N ARG A 55 -16.79 -17.36 43.73
CA ARG A 55 -16.83 -16.12 42.93
C ARG A 55 -17.93 -15.21 43.43
N ASP A 56 -17.74 -13.91 43.39
CA ASP A 56 -18.80 -12.94 43.66
C ASP A 56 -19.60 -12.57 42.39
N ALA A 57 -20.56 -11.66 42.52
CA ALA A 57 -21.46 -11.28 41.43
C ALA A 57 -20.80 -10.46 40.31
N ASN A 58 -19.62 -9.88 40.56
CA ASN A 58 -18.87 -9.05 39.60
C ASN A 58 -17.77 -9.84 38.89
N TRP A 59 -17.62 -11.12 39.21
CA TRP A 59 -16.52 -11.95 38.74
C TRP A 59 -16.42 -12.04 37.21
N THR A 60 -15.19 -11.91 36.71
CA THR A 60 -14.82 -12.17 35.32
C THR A 60 -13.53 -13.01 35.24
N PRO A 61 -13.22 -13.64 34.09
CA PRO A 61 -11.95 -14.35 33.93
C PRO A 61 -10.69 -13.49 34.17
N ALA A 62 -10.78 -12.18 33.93
CA ALA A 62 -9.67 -11.24 34.15
C ALA A 62 -9.43 -10.97 35.64
N THR A 63 -10.50 -10.87 36.43
CA THR A 63 -10.45 -10.61 37.87
C THR A 63 -10.37 -11.87 38.71
N ALA A 64 -10.13 -13.02 38.08
CA ALA A 64 -9.91 -14.28 38.76
C ALA A 64 -8.57 -14.31 39.50
N ALA A 65 -8.50 -14.97 40.65
CA ALA A 65 -7.22 -15.27 41.29
C ALA A 65 -6.39 -16.24 40.44
N VAL A 66 -5.06 -16.02 40.37
CA VAL A 66 -4.15 -16.71 39.43
C VAL A 66 -4.17 -18.26 39.50
N ASP A 67 -4.49 -18.82 40.67
CA ASP A 67 -4.54 -20.27 40.91
C ASP A 67 -5.97 -20.84 40.99
N CYS A 68 -6.95 -20.09 40.46
CA CYS A 68 -8.36 -20.47 40.45
C CYS A 68 -8.86 -20.86 39.06
N ASP A 69 -9.90 -21.67 39.04
CA ASP A 69 -10.56 -22.10 37.82
C ASP A 69 -11.12 -20.90 37.04
N GLY A 70 -10.97 -20.94 35.71
CA GLY A 70 -11.41 -19.86 34.83
C GLY A 70 -10.49 -18.62 34.82
N ALA A 71 -9.38 -18.63 35.56
CA ALA A 71 -8.38 -17.59 35.49
C ALA A 71 -7.75 -17.50 34.09
N LEU A 72 -7.70 -16.28 33.54
CA LEU A 72 -6.92 -16.02 32.34
C LEU A 72 -5.45 -16.31 32.66
N LYS A 73 -4.88 -17.35 32.03
CA LYS A 73 -3.43 -17.54 32.08
C LYS A 73 -2.81 -16.29 31.48
N ALA A 74 -1.90 -15.65 32.21
CA ALA A 74 -1.16 -14.50 31.71
C ALA A 74 -0.63 -14.82 30.32
N GLN A 75 -1.20 -14.17 29.31
CA GLN A 75 -0.68 -14.26 27.96
C GLN A 75 0.74 -13.73 28.08
N VAL A 76 1.72 -14.61 27.85
CA VAL A 76 3.14 -14.20 27.81
C VAL A 76 3.16 -12.98 26.89
N ALA A 77 3.48 -11.82 27.47
CA ALA A 77 3.56 -10.60 26.70
C ALA A 77 4.48 -10.91 25.53
N ALA A 78 3.93 -10.88 24.31
CA ALA A 78 4.74 -11.07 23.12
C ALA A 78 5.93 -10.12 23.25
N PRO A 79 7.18 -10.59 23.09
CA PRO A 79 8.33 -9.72 23.25
C PRO A 79 8.10 -8.48 22.38
N ALA A 80 8.31 -7.31 22.99
CA ALA A 80 8.19 -6.02 22.30
C ALA A 80 8.80 -6.16 20.90
N PRO A 81 8.11 -5.74 19.82
CA PRO A 81 8.51 -6.10 18.48
C PRO A 81 9.97 -5.72 18.28
N ALA A 82 10.80 -6.74 18.03
CA ALA A 82 12.14 -6.54 17.50
C ALA A 82 11.99 -5.59 16.31
N VAL A 83 12.90 -4.61 16.21
CA VAL A 83 12.96 -3.67 15.10
C VAL A 83 12.85 -4.47 13.80
N VAL A 84 11.67 -4.48 13.20
CA VAL A 84 11.42 -5.21 11.97
C VAL A 84 12.25 -4.47 10.92
N PRO A 85 13.16 -5.14 10.17
CA PRO A 85 13.72 -4.51 8.97
C PRO A 85 12.55 -3.97 8.14
N PRO A 86 12.65 -2.77 7.55
CA PRO A 86 11.51 -2.11 6.92
C PRO A 86 10.81 -3.10 6.00
N ALA A 87 9.50 -3.24 6.18
CA ALA A 87 8.67 -4.07 5.32
C ALA A 87 8.99 -3.76 3.85
N PRO A 88 9.00 -4.76 2.94
CA PRO A 88 9.16 -4.48 1.52
C PRO A 88 8.16 -3.40 1.12
N VAL A 89 8.70 -2.30 0.57
CA VAL A 89 7.95 -1.11 0.16
C VAL A 89 6.72 -1.59 -0.61
N ALA A 90 5.52 -1.24 -0.12
CA ALA A 90 4.29 -1.52 -0.86
C ALA A 90 4.49 -1.01 -2.31
N PRO A 91 4.12 -1.79 -3.36
CA PRO A 91 4.29 -1.34 -4.73
C PRO A 91 3.68 0.06 -4.85
N GLN A 92 4.50 1.02 -5.28
CA GLN A 92 3.99 2.36 -5.53
C GLN A 92 2.81 2.23 -6.52
N PRO A 93 1.73 3.00 -6.35
CA PRO A 93 0.59 2.90 -7.24
C PRO A 93 1.05 3.04 -8.69
N ALA A 94 0.72 2.05 -9.52
CA ALA A 94 0.96 2.15 -10.95
C ALA A 94 0.20 3.39 -11.48
N VAL A 95 0.95 4.33 -12.07
CA VAL A 95 0.40 5.45 -12.81
C VAL A 95 0.11 4.98 -14.23
N ALA A 96 -1.18 4.89 -14.57
CA ALA A 96 -1.64 4.73 -15.94
C ALA A 96 -2.13 6.09 -16.45
N SER A 97 -1.57 6.56 -17.56
CA SER A 97 -1.92 7.83 -18.21
C SER A 97 -2.21 7.57 -19.67
N LYS A 98 -3.46 7.83 -20.08
CA LYS A 98 -3.89 7.72 -21.47
C LYS A 98 -3.93 9.09 -22.12
N VAL A 99 -3.27 9.23 -23.25
CA VAL A 99 -3.24 10.46 -24.05
C VAL A 99 -3.73 10.13 -25.46
N THR A 100 -4.71 10.90 -25.93
CA THR A 100 -5.28 10.73 -27.27
C THR A 100 -4.79 11.84 -28.20
N TYR A 101 -4.26 11.46 -29.35
CA TYR A 101 -3.81 12.38 -30.39
C TYR A 101 -4.66 12.21 -31.65
N SER A 102 -5.02 13.33 -32.30
CA SER A 102 -5.65 13.27 -33.62
C SER A 102 -4.68 12.70 -34.66
N ALA A 103 -5.14 11.78 -35.50
CA ALA A 103 -4.32 11.22 -36.57
C ALA A 103 -3.95 12.29 -37.60
N ASP A 104 -4.79 13.31 -37.82
CA ASP A 104 -4.51 14.39 -38.77
C ASP A 104 -3.35 15.29 -38.30
N ALA A 105 -3.11 15.35 -36.98
CA ALA A 105 -1.94 16.02 -36.40
C ALA A 105 -0.66 15.19 -36.62
N PHE A 106 -0.79 13.86 -36.70
CA PHE A 106 0.35 12.93 -36.78
C PHE A 106 0.69 12.55 -38.21
N PHE A 107 -0.30 12.47 -39.10
CA PHE A 107 -0.17 11.89 -40.44
C PHE A 107 -0.95 12.72 -41.45
N ASP A 108 -0.51 12.67 -42.71
CA ASP A 108 -1.35 13.14 -43.80
C ASP A 108 -2.44 12.11 -44.13
N PHE A 109 -3.45 12.55 -44.88
CA PHE A 109 -4.52 11.67 -45.34
C PHE A 109 -3.96 10.40 -45.99
N ASP A 110 -4.49 9.27 -45.57
CA ASP A 110 -4.10 7.94 -46.03
C ASP A 110 -2.61 7.54 -45.85
N LYS A 111 -1.86 8.29 -45.04
CA LYS A 111 -0.46 8.00 -44.74
C LYS A 111 -0.25 7.48 -43.32
N SER A 112 0.88 6.81 -43.12
CA SER A 112 1.39 6.36 -41.82
C SER A 112 2.77 6.95 -41.49
N VAL A 113 3.26 7.91 -42.27
CA VAL A 113 4.53 8.60 -42.00
C VAL A 113 4.27 9.79 -41.08
N LEU A 114 4.98 9.82 -39.94
CA LEU A 114 4.82 10.89 -38.95
C LEU A 114 5.27 12.24 -39.49
N LYS A 115 4.38 13.23 -39.37
CA LYS A 115 4.61 14.64 -39.63
C LYS A 115 5.53 15.26 -38.57
N PRO A 116 6.23 16.37 -38.86
CA PRO A 116 7.01 17.10 -37.87
C PRO A 116 6.20 17.50 -36.62
N ALA A 117 4.94 17.91 -36.80
CA ALA A 117 4.05 18.24 -35.69
C ALA A 117 3.76 17.03 -34.78
N GLY A 118 3.49 15.85 -35.36
CA GLY A 118 3.30 14.62 -34.61
C GLY A 118 4.55 14.20 -33.84
N LYS A 119 5.72 14.30 -34.49
CA LYS A 119 7.03 14.08 -33.86
C LYS A 119 7.24 14.98 -32.64
N ALA A 120 6.96 16.27 -32.76
CA ALA A 120 7.06 17.22 -31.64
C ALA A 120 6.12 16.89 -30.48
N LYS A 121 4.91 16.37 -30.75
CA LYS A 121 3.98 15.91 -29.69
C LYS A 121 4.48 14.65 -28.99
N LEU A 122 5.09 13.74 -29.73
CA LEU A 122 5.74 12.56 -29.15
C LEU A 122 6.98 12.95 -28.34
N ASP A 123 7.73 13.96 -28.77
CA ASP A 123 8.85 14.50 -27.99
C ASP A 123 8.39 15.08 -26.65
N ASP A 124 7.31 15.86 -26.64
CA ASP A 124 6.67 16.35 -25.40
C ASP A 124 6.23 15.19 -24.49
N LEU A 125 5.64 14.14 -25.07
CA LEU A 125 5.28 12.93 -24.32
C LEU A 125 6.51 12.27 -23.70
N THR A 126 7.59 12.07 -24.47
CA THR A 126 8.84 11.48 -23.96
C THR A 126 9.45 12.31 -22.85
N GLY A 127 9.30 13.64 -22.89
CA GLY A 127 9.72 14.55 -21.83
C GLY A 127 8.93 14.35 -20.54
N LYS A 128 7.60 14.21 -20.64
CA LYS A 128 6.71 14.06 -19.48
C LYS A 128 6.86 12.73 -18.75
N ILE A 129 7.31 11.69 -19.45
CA ILE A 129 7.44 10.34 -18.88
C ILE A 129 8.86 10.05 -18.37
N LYS A 130 9.79 11.01 -18.39
CA LYS A 130 11.18 10.81 -17.93
C LYS A 130 11.27 10.44 -16.45
N ASP A 131 10.40 11.02 -15.64
CA ASP A 131 10.38 10.80 -14.18
C ASP A 131 9.47 9.62 -13.78
N ILE A 132 8.93 8.91 -14.77
CA ILE A 132 8.13 7.71 -14.58
C ILE A 132 9.05 6.51 -14.82
N ASN A 133 9.10 5.58 -13.87
CA ASN A 133 9.58 4.24 -14.10
C ASN A 133 8.61 3.53 -15.06
N LEU A 134 8.84 3.75 -16.35
CA LEU A 134 8.00 3.27 -17.42
C LEU A 134 7.96 1.75 -17.39
N GLU A 135 6.77 1.15 -17.34
CA GLU A 135 6.59 -0.29 -17.51
C GLU A 135 6.31 -0.59 -18.98
N VAL A 136 5.24 0.01 -19.53
CA VAL A 136 4.77 -0.25 -20.89
C VAL A 136 4.10 0.98 -21.51
N ILE A 137 4.23 1.10 -22.83
CA ILE A 137 3.49 2.02 -23.70
C ILE A 137 2.67 1.20 -24.67
N ILE A 138 1.39 1.51 -24.82
CA ILE A 138 0.49 0.89 -25.79
C ILE A 138 0.02 1.98 -26.75
N ALA A 139 0.41 1.87 -28.03
CA ALA A 139 -0.06 2.75 -29.09
C ALA A 139 -1.18 2.06 -29.88
N VAL A 140 -2.38 2.62 -29.86
CA VAL A 140 -3.56 2.08 -30.53
C VAL A 140 -3.99 3.01 -31.67
N GLY A 141 -3.94 2.51 -32.90
CA GLY A 141 -4.43 3.23 -34.08
C GLY A 141 -5.91 3.02 -34.32
N HIS A 142 -6.60 4.09 -34.70
CA HIS A 142 -8.00 4.07 -35.14
C HIS A 142 -8.16 4.82 -36.46
N THR A 143 -9.18 4.44 -37.22
CA THR A 143 -9.62 5.11 -38.46
C THR A 143 -11.06 5.58 -38.33
N ASP A 144 -11.50 6.38 -39.29
CA ASP A 144 -12.93 6.55 -39.54
C ASP A 144 -13.47 5.38 -40.38
N SER A 145 -14.77 5.46 -40.71
CA SER A 145 -15.49 4.46 -41.53
C SER A 145 -15.24 4.56 -43.04
N VAL A 146 -14.31 5.39 -43.52
CA VAL A 146 -14.09 5.54 -44.97
C VAL A 146 -13.09 4.48 -45.42
N GLY A 147 -13.48 3.67 -46.41
CA GLY A 147 -12.67 2.57 -46.93
C GLY A 147 -13.22 1.21 -46.52
N SER A 148 -12.43 0.14 -46.74
CA SER A 148 -12.80 -1.20 -46.29
C SER A 148 -12.25 -1.49 -44.90
N ASP A 149 -12.95 -2.30 -44.09
CA ASP A 149 -12.48 -2.71 -42.75
C ASP A 149 -11.05 -3.29 -42.81
N ALA A 150 -10.77 -4.17 -43.77
CA ALA A 150 -9.45 -4.77 -43.94
C ALA A 150 -8.36 -3.73 -44.24
N TYR A 151 -8.68 -2.70 -45.01
CA TYR A 151 -7.77 -1.59 -45.29
C TYR A 151 -7.53 -0.74 -44.04
N ASN A 152 -8.61 -0.36 -43.37
CA ASN A 152 -8.60 0.46 -42.16
C ASN A 152 -7.86 -0.23 -41.00
N GLN A 153 -8.03 -1.54 -40.87
CA GLN A 153 -7.27 -2.37 -39.95
C GLN A 153 -5.76 -2.30 -40.24
N LYS A 154 -5.33 -2.48 -41.50
CA LYS A 154 -3.91 -2.38 -41.86
C LYS A 154 -3.35 -0.96 -41.69
N LEU A 155 -4.14 0.07 -42.03
CA LEU A 155 -3.73 1.46 -41.88
C LEU A 155 -3.53 1.84 -40.41
N SER A 156 -4.46 1.45 -39.54
CA SER A 156 -4.35 1.69 -38.10
C SER A 156 -3.12 1.02 -37.48
N VAL A 157 -2.83 -0.24 -37.84
CA VAL A 157 -1.62 -0.95 -37.40
C VAL A 157 -0.36 -0.21 -37.85
N ARG A 158 -0.24 0.14 -39.14
CA ARG A 158 0.93 0.86 -39.67
C ARG A 158 1.18 2.20 -38.98
N ARG A 159 0.10 2.91 -38.61
CA ARG A 159 0.20 4.18 -37.86
C ARG A 159 0.70 3.96 -36.44
N ALA A 160 0.19 2.95 -35.73
CA ALA A 160 0.69 2.59 -34.41
C ALA A 160 2.17 2.16 -34.45
N GLU A 161 2.57 1.39 -35.46
CA GLU A 161 3.97 0.99 -35.68
C GLU A 161 4.89 2.18 -35.94
N ALA A 162 4.43 3.19 -36.69
CA ALA A 162 5.20 4.41 -36.92
C ALA A 162 5.44 5.20 -35.62
N VAL A 163 4.43 5.27 -34.74
CA VAL A 163 4.60 5.84 -33.39
C VAL A 163 5.60 5.04 -32.58
N LYS A 164 5.51 3.70 -32.58
CA LYS A 164 6.47 2.84 -31.89
C LYS A 164 7.89 3.05 -32.40
N ALA A 165 8.11 3.02 -33.72
CA ALA A 165 9.42 3.23 -34.31
C ALA A 165 10.03 4.58 -33.88
N TYR A 166 9.20 5.62 -33.81
CA TYR A 166 9.65 6.93 -33.36
C TYR A 166 10.01 6.96 -31.87
N LEU A 167 9.16 6.41 -31.00
CA LEU A 167 9.45 6.32 -29.56
C LEU A 167 10.72 5.52 -29.26
N VAL A 168 10.94 4.43 -30.02
CA VAL A 168 12.19 3.66 -29.93
C VAL A 168 13.40 4.48 -30.37
N SER A 169 13.27 5.28 -31.43
CA SER A 169 14.34 6.20 -31.85
C SER A 169 14.68 7.27 -30.81
N LYS A 170 13.77 7.54 -29.86
CA LYS A 170 13.96 8.45 -28.73
C LYS A 170 14.55 7.79 -27.48
N GLY A 171 14.90 6.50 -27.58
CA GLY A 171 15.55 5.75 -26.52
C GLY A 171 14.62 4.90 -25.65
N ILE A 172 13.32 4.83 -25.97
CA ILE A 172 12.41 3.91 -25.28
C ILE A 172 12.70 2.48 -25.75
N GLU A 173 12.82 1.56 -24.81
CA GLU A 173 13.09 0.15 -25.12
C GLU A 173 11.97 -0.46 -25.98
N LYS A 174 12.36 -1.17 -27.06
CA LYS A 174 11.39 -1.77 -28.01
C LYS A 174 10.42 -2.76 -27.35
N SER A 175 10.88 -3.48 -26.32
CA SER A 175 10.09 -4.46 -25.55
C SER A 175 8.97 -3.80 -24.72
N ARG A 176 9.10 -2.50 -24.44
CA ARG A 176 8.15 -1.72 -23.65
C ARG A 176 7.11 -1.00 -24.50
N VAL A 177 7.20 -1.06 -25.82
CA VAL A 177 6.23 -0.41 -26.71
C VAL A 177 5.43 -1.44 -27.49
N TYR A 178 4.14 -1.53 -27.21
CA TYR A 178 3.19 -2.37 -27.91
C TYR A 178 2.32 -1.54 -28.85
N THR A 179 1.85 -2.19 -29.91
CA THR A 179 1.08 -1.53 -30.96
C THR A 179 -0.14 -2.37 -31.30
N GLU A 180 -1.28 -1.71 -31.40
CA GLU A 180 -2.52 -2.33 -31.86
C GLU A 180 -3.17 -1.44 -32.92
N GLY A 181 -3.83 -2.06 -33.89
CA GLY A 181 -4.77 -1.38 -34.77
C GLY A 181 -6.18 -1.85 -34.47
N LYS A 182 -7.13 -0.93 -34.38
CA LYS A 182 -8.56 -1.27 -34.21
C LYS A 182 -9.39 -0.93 -35.46
N GLY A 183 -8.76 -0.41 -36.51
CA GLY A 183 -9.46 0.10 -37.68
C GLY A 183 -10.59 1.05 -37.27
N GLU A 184 -11.78 0.80 -37.82
CA GLU A 184 -13.00 1.57 -37.54
C GLU A 184 -13.88 0.98 -36.42
N LYS A 185 -13.44 -0.11 -35.77
CA LYS A 185 -14.26 -0.93 -34.86
C LYS A 185 -14.58 -0.27 -33.52
N GLN A 186 -13.84 0.79 -33.15
CA GLN A 186 -14.01 1.52 -31.91
C GLN A 186 -14.13 3.03 -32.18
N PRO A 187 -15.26 3.47 -32.78
CA PRO A 187 -15.53 4.88 -32.99
C PRO A 187 -15.84 5.57 -31.66
N VAL A 188 -15.37 6.80 -31.51
CA VAL A 188 -15.67 7.68 -30.36
C VAL A 188 -16.69 8.75 -30.71
N ALA A 189 -17.00 8.90 -32.00
CA ALA A 189 -17.97 9.85 -32.53
C ALA A 189 -18.71 9.29 -33.74
N ASP A 190 -19.77 9.99 -34.17
CA ASP A 190 -20.61 9.56 -35.29
C ASP A 190 -19.87 9.63 -36.63
N ASN A 191 -19.67 8.46 -37.24
CA ASN A 191 -19.03 8.29 -38.54
C ASN A 191 -19.83 8.88 -39.72
N LYS A 192 -21.12 9.16 -39.53
CA LYS A 192 -21.96 9.78 -40.57
C LYS A 192 -21.58 11.25 -40.79
N THR A 193 -21.03 11.92 -39.79
CA THR A 193 -20.65 13.34 -39.87
C THR A 193 -19.15 13.52 -40.18
N ALA A 194 -18.80 14.56 -40.93
CA ALA A 194 -17.38 14.86 -41.20
C ALA A 194 -16.59 15.17 -39.91
N ALA A 195 -17.23 15.86 -38.95
CA ALA A 195 -16.65 16.17 -37.66
C ALA A 195 -16.39 14.89 -36.82
N GLY A 196 -17.36 13.97 -36.75
CA GLY A 196 -17.18 12.72 -36.02
C GLY A 196 -16.15 11.80 -36.66
N ARG A 197 -16.06 11.75 -38.00
CA ARG A 197 -14.95 11.07 -38.69
C ARG A 197 -13.59 11.63 -38.31
N ALA A 198 -13.45 12.95 -38.24
CA ALA A 198 -12.20 13.58 -37.82
C ALA A 198 -11.80 13.22 -36.38
N GLN A 199 -12.77 13.06 -35.48
CA GLN A 199 -12.52 12.59 -34.10
C GLN A 199 -12.16 11.10 -34.05
N ASN A 200 -12.73 10.27 -34.93
CA ASN A 200 -12.44 8.84 -35.00
C ASN A 200 -11.03 8.55 -35.54
N ARG A 201 -10.53 9.39 -36.46
CA ARG A 201 -9.14 9.36 -36.94
C ARG A 201 -8.18 9.81 -35.83
N ARG A 202 -7.73 8.85 -35.00
CA ARG A 202 -6.89 9.12 -33.83
C ARG A 202 -5.86 8.02 -33.58
N VAL A 203 -4.84 8.36 -32.81
CA VAL A 203 -3.94 7.42 -32.16
C VAL A 203 -4.02 7.65 -30.66
N GLU A 204 -4.35 6.60 -29.92
CA GLU A 204 -4.34 6.61 -28.46
C GLU A 204 -3.00 6.06 -27.99
N ILE A 205 -2.38 6.73 -27.04
CA ILE A 205 -1.13 6.30 -26.42
C ILE A 205 -1.39 6.17 -24.92
N GLU A 206 -1.34 4.94 -24.44
CA GLU A 206 -1.44 4.64 -23.02
C GLU A 206 -0.03 4.39 -22.48
N VAL A 207 0.30 5.08 -21.40
CA VAL A 207 1.58 4.95 -20.70
C VAL A 207 1.28 4.40 -19.32
N VAL A 208 1.89 3.27 -18.98
CA VAL A 208 1.79 2.62 -17.68
C VAL A 208 3.18 2.56 -17.07
N GLY A 209 3.29 2.94 -15.80
CA GLY A 209 4.53 2.83 -15.04
C GLY A 209 4.30 3.16 -13.59
N THR A 210 5.37 3.35 -12.82
CA THR A 210 5.31 3.85 -11.44
C THR A 210 6.05 5.20 -11.39
N LYS A 211 5.53 6.18 -10.64
CA LYS A 211 6.35 7.38 -10.38
C LYS A 211 7.57 6.95 -9.56
N ALA A 212 8.74 7.50 -9.84
CA ALA A 212 9.86 7.29 -8.92
C ALA A 212 9.51 7.92 -7.57
N ALA A 213 9.75 7.21 -6.46
CA ALA A 213 9.69 7.85 -5.14
C ALA A 213 10.84 8.87 -5.11
N GLN A 214 10.48 10.14 -4.94
CA GLN A 214 11.43 11.22 -4.69
C GLN A 214 11.99 11.11 -3.27
#